data_AF-A0A7K4HIW7-F1
#
_entry.id   AF-A0A7K4HIW7-F1
#
_cell.length_a   1.000
_cell.length_b   1.000
_cell.length_c   1.000
_cell.angle_alpha   90.00
_cell.angle_beta   90.00
_cell.angle_gamma   90.00
#
_symmetry.space_group_name_H-M   'P 1'
#
loop_
_entity.id
_entity.type
_entity.pdbx_description
1 polymer ?
#
loop_
_entity_poly.entity_id
_entity_poly.type
_entity_poly.pdbx_seq_one_letter_code
_entity_poly.pdbx_strand_id
1 'polypeptide(L)'
;MNNINKTLRVIGILSLLCGIISIFPGILIVPLWPYFPGAAIILGIIGITDEVPKNMAIVGLTLGIIALVALPIVFYGIYLPLFD
;
A
#
# COMPACT_ATOMS: atom_id res chain seq x y z
N MET A 1 -18.25 -6.37 -20.57
CA MET A 1 -17.20 -6.27 -19.52
C MET A 1 -17.62 -7.08 -18.32
N ASN A 2 -16.87 -8.13 -18.00
CA ASN A 2 -17.19 -9.12 -16.97
C ASN A 2 -17.14 -8.48 -15.56
N ASN A 3 -18.08 -8.81 -14.66
CA ASN A 3 -18.12 -8.22 -13.30
C ASN A 3 -16.82 -8.43 -12.51
N ILE A 4 -16.12 -9.52 -12.81
CA ILE A 4 -14.83 -9.88 -12.21
C ILE A 4 -13.73 -8.84 -12.51
N ASN A 5 -13.68 -8.30 -13.73
CA ASN A 5 -12.64 -7.34 -14.12
C ASN A 5 -12.88 -5.98 -13.43
N LYS A 6 -14.15 -5.61 -13.19
CA LYS A 6 -14.50 -4.40 -12.42
C LYS A 6 -14.01 -4.52 -10.97
N THR A 7 -14.24 -5.67 -10.32
CA THR A 7 -13.77 -5.90 -8.94
C THR A 7 -12.26 -5.82 -8.84
N LEU A 8 -11.52 -6.38 -9.80
CA LEU A 8 -10.05 -6.34 -9.80
C LEU A 8 -9.50 -4.93 -9.95
N ARG A 9 -10.06 -4.15 -10.86
CA ARG A 9 -9.68 -2.73 -11.00
C ARG A 9 -9.93 -1.95 -9.71
N VAL A 10 -11.05 -2.20 -9.03
CA VAL A 10 -11.34 -1.57 -7.73
C VAL A 10 -10.31 -1.96 -6.67
N ILE A 11 -9.92 -3.24 -6.60
CA ILE A 11 -8.86 -3.72 -5.68
C ILE A 11 -7.52 -3.06 -6.01
N GLY A 12 -7.15 -2.95 -7.29
CA GLY A 12 -5.92 -2.28 -7.71
C GLY A 12 -5.89 -0.79 -7.34
N ILE A 13 -7.01 -0.08 -7.52
CA ILE A 13 -7.16 1.32 -7.10
C ILE A 13 -7.03 1.46 -5.58
N LEU A 14 -7.67 0.58 -4.81
CA LEU A 14 -7.57 0.56 -3.35
C LEU A 14 -6.13 0.30 -2.87
N SER A 15 -5.42 -0.63 -3.51
CA SER A 15 -4.00 -0.91 -3.26
C SER A 15 -3.14 0.32 -3.53
N LEU A 16 -3.36 0.99 -4.66
CA LEU A 16 -2.66 2.21 -5.03
C LEU A 16 -2.85 3.31 -3.98
N LEU A 17 -4.10 3.56 -3.55
CA LEU A 17 -4.41 4.57 -2.55
C LEU A 17 -3.77 4.26 -1.20
N CYS A 18 -3.84 3.01 -0.73
CA CYS A 18 -3.18 2.61 0.52
C CYS A 18 -1.66 2.81 0.44
N GLY A 19 -1.04 2.44 -0.67
CA GLY A 19 0.38 2.65 -0.90
C GLY A 19 0.75 4.13 -0.91
N ILE A 20 0.02 4.99 -1.61
CA ILE A 20 0.30 6.44 -1.65
C ILE A 20 0.15 7.08 -0.27
N ILE A 21 -0.92 6.76 0.46
CA ILE A 21 -1.17 7.34 1.80
C ILE A 21 -0.08 6.91 2.78
N SER A 22 0.40 5.67 2.69
CA SER A 22 1.44 5.15 3.59
C SER A 22 2.86 5.56 3.20
N ILE A 23 3.12 6.00 1.96
CA ILE A 23 4.48 6.39 1.52
C ILE A 23 4.93 7.73 2.10
N PHE A 24 4.03 8.72 2.13
CA PHE A 24 4.33 10.09 2.57
C PHE A 24 4.86 10.16 4.00
N PRO A 25 4.19 9.52 4.97
CA PRO A 25 4.59 9.68 6.36
C PRO A 25 5.87 8.90 6.67
N GLY A 26 6.08 7.74 6.05
CA GLY A 26 7.25 6.92 6.38
C GLY A 26 8.52 7.21 5.57
N ILE A 27 8.45 7.86 4.40
CA ILE A 27 9.67 8.38 3.72
C ILE A 27 10.38 9.41 4.60
N LEU A 28 9.62 10.23 5.33
CA LEU A 28 10.18 11.26 6.22
C LEU A 28 10.83 10.67 7.48
N ILE A 29 10.49 9.43 7.83
CA ILE A 29 10.71 8.90 9.18
C ILE A 29 11.62 7.66 9.18
N VAL A 30 11.52 6.76 8.19
CA VAL A 30 12.31 5.52 8.14
C VAL A 30 12.84 5.28 6.71
N PRO A 31 14.18 5.20 6.51
CA PRO A 31 14.78 5.02 5.18
C PRO A 31 14.35 3.74 4.45
N LEU A 32 14.02 2.69 5.21
CA LEU A 32 13.54 1.39 4.71
C LEU A 32 12.01 1.29 4.63
N TRP A 33 11.27 2.34 4.95
CA TRP A 33 9.82 2.34 4.79
C TRP A 33 9.32 2.22 3.34
N PRO A 34 9.92 2.89 2.33
CA PRO A 34 9.29 3.02 1.02
C PRO A 34 9.13 1.70 0.26
N TYR A 35 9.75 0.60 0.71
CA TYR A 35 9.62 -0.71 0.07
C TYR A 35 8.20 -1.29 0.16
N PHE A 36 7.54 -1.21 1.33
CA PHE A 36 6.18 -1.78 1.51
C PHE A 36 5.09 -0.96 0.79
N PRO A 37 5.02 0.37 0.97
CA PRO A 37 4.09 1.21 0.21
C PRO A 37 4.42 1.20 -1.29
N GLY A 38 5.71 1.20 -1.66
CA GLY A 38 6.14 1.17 -3.06
C GLY A 38 5.70 -0.12 -3.76
N ALA A 39 5.85 -1.28 -3.11
CA ALA A 39 5.33 -2.53 -3.63
C ALA A 39 3.80 -2.52 -3.79
N ALA A 40 3.06 -1.93 -2.83
CA ALA A 40 1.61 -1.79 -2.92
C ALA A 40 1.17 -0.84 -4.06
N ILE A 41 1.92 0.21 -4.34
CA ILE A 41 1.68 1.11 -5.48
C ILE A 41 1.95 0.38 -6.79
N ILE A 42 3.10 -0.26 -6.94
CA ILE A 42 3.49 -0.97 -8.15
C ILE A 42 2.48 -2.09 -8.45
N LEU A 43 2.15 -2.91 -7.45
CA LEU A 43 1.16 -3.97 -7.60
C LEU A 43 -0.27 -3.45 -7.76
N GLY A 44 -0.59 -2.27 -7.23
CA GLY A 44 -1.85 -1.58 -7.47
C GLY A 44 -2.00 -1.13 -8.92
N ILE A 45 -0.96 -0.51 -9.49
CA ILE A 45 -0.91 -0.11 -10.90
C ILE A 45 -1.05 -1.33 -11.80
N ILE A 46 -0.28 -2.39 -11.50
CA ILE A 46 -0.34 -3.67 -12.21
C ILE A 46 -1.74 -4.28 -12.07
N GLY A 47 -2.37 -4.23 -10.89
CA GLY A 47 -3.73 -4.74 -10.68
C GLY A 47 -4.84 -3.96 -11.40
N ILE A 48 -4.56 -2.74 -11.88
CA ILE A 48 -5.50 -1.95 -12.69
C ILE A 48 -5.45 -2.35 -14.17
N THR A 49 -4.34 -2.95 -14.64
CA THR A 49 -4.23 -3.43 -16.02
C THR A 49 -4.99 -4.76 -16.17
N ASP A 50 -5.71 -4.92 -17.29
CA ASP A 50 -6.66 -6.03 -17.48
C ASP A 50 -5.97 -7.41 -17.70
N GLU A 51 -4.64 -7.44 -17.78
CA GLU A 51 -3.87 -8.65 -18.13
C GLU A 51 -3.35 -9.42 -16.91
N VAL A 52 -3.64 -8.95 -15.70
CA VAL A 52 -2.93 -9.41 -14.51
C VAL A 52 -3.73 -10.45 -13.72
N PRO A 53 -3.08 -11.53 -13.24
CA PRO A 53 -3.73 -12.54 -12.42
C PRO A 53 -4.21 -11.94 -11.09
N LYS A 54 -5.44 -12.32 -10.69
CA LYS A 54 -6.14 -11.85 -9.47
C LYS A 54 -5.26 -11.76 -8.22
N ASN A 55 -4.34 -12.70 -8.08
CA ASN A 55 -3.48 -12.85 -6.93
C ASN A 55 -2.54 -11.64 -6.76
N MET A 56 -2.09 -11.00 -7.84
CA MET A 56 -1.16 -9.85 -7.75
C MET A 56 -1.85 -8.59 -7.20
N ALA A 57 -3.08 -8.32 -7.62
CA ALA A 57 -3.86 -7.20 -7.08
C ALA A 57 -4.17 -7.38 -5.59
N ILE A 58 -4.46 -8.61 -5.15
CA ILE A 58 -4.72 -8.96 -3.75
C ILE A 58 -3.44 -8.83 -2.90
N VAL A 59 -2.30 -9.29 -3.41
CA VAL A 59 -1.00 -9.14 -2.73
C VAL A 59 -0.64 -7.66 -2.58
N GLY A 60 -0.85 -6.85 -3.62
CA GLY A 60 -0.67 -5.39 -3.55
C GLY A 60 -1.53 -4.76 -2.46
N LEU A 61 -2.84 -5.08 -2.45
CA LEU A 61 -3.76 -4.56 -1.44
C LEU A 61 -3.34 -4.97 -0.02
N THR A 62 -2.92 -6.22 0.16
CA THR A 62 -2.46 -6.74 1.46
C THR A 62 -1.24 -5.97 1.96
N LEU A 63 -0.24 -5.75 1.09
CA LEU A 63 0.95 -4.96 1.42
C LEU A 63 0.60 -3.49 1.72
N GLY A 64 -0.35 -2.92 0.98
CA GLY A 64 -0.82 -1.55 1.22
C GLY A 64 -1.51 -1.40 2.58
N ILE A 65 -2.34 -2.37 2.98
CA ILE A 65 -2.99 -2.37 4.30
C ILE A 65 -1.96 -2.55 5.41
N ILE A 66 -1.00 -3.48 5.25
CA ILE A 66 0.08 -3.67 6.23
C ILE A 66 0.86 -2.37 6.42
N ALA A 67 1.23 -1.70 5.33
CA ALA A 67 1.93 -0.42 5.39
C ALA A 67 1.09 0.66 6.08
N LEU A 68 -0.23 0.69 5.84
CA LEU A 68 -1.14 1.63 6.48
C LEU A 68 -1.28 1.39 8.00
N VAL A 69 -1.40 0.13 8.42
CA VAL A 69 -1.54 -0.25 9.84
C VAL A 69 -0.23 -0.09 10.60
N ALA A 70 0.91 -0.35 9.96
CA ALA A 70 2.22 -0.17 10.57
C ALA A 70 2.57 1.32 10.73
N LEU A 71 1.93 2.22 9.99
CA LEU A 71 2.15 3.66 10.05
C LEU A 71 2.01 4.26 11.46
N PRO A 72 0.89 4.09 12.19
CA PRO A 72 0.77 4.59 13.56
C PRO A 72 1.79 3.96 14.51
N ILE A 73 2.21 2.72 14.28
CA ILE A 73 3.23 2.06 15.11
C ILE A 73 4.59 2.74 14.93
N VAL A 74 4.97 3.06 13.69
CA VAL A 74 6.19 3.79 13.38
C VAL A 74 6.13 5.22 13.89
N PHE A 75 4.99 5.90 13.73
CA PHE A 75 4.78 7.22 14.33
C PHE A 75 4.94 7.17 15.85
N TYR A 76 4.24 6.27 16.52
CA TYR A 76 4.31 6.18 17.98
C TYR A 76 5.71 5.79 18.46
N GLY A 77 6.35 4.80 17.83
CA GLY A 77 7.69 4.33 18.22
C GLY A 77 8.80 5.37 18.05
N ILE A 78 8.63 6.34 17.15
CA ILE A 78 9.65 7.37 16.88
C ILE A 78 9.32 8.68 17.58
N TYR A 79 8.04 9.09 17.62
CA TYR A 79 7.66 10.33 18.30
C TYR A 79 7.59 10.19 19.82
N LEU A 80 7.20 9.04 20.38
CA LEU A 80 7.15 8.84 21.83
C LEU A 80 8.49 9.16 22.55
N PRO A 81 9.65 8.63 22.12
CA PRO A 81 10.95 8.96 22.73
C PRO A 81 11.45 10.38 22.44
N LEU A 82 10.75 11.17 21.61
CA LEU A 82 11.04 12.59 21.36
C LEU A 82 10.34 13.52 22.37
N PHE A 83 9.34 13.01 23.11
CA PHE A 83 8.55 13.76 24.08
C PHE A 83 8.75 13.32 25.55
N ASP A 84 9.56 12.28 25.79
CA ASP A 84 10.09 11.88 27.11
C ASP A 84 11.49 12.47 27.33
#